data_AF-A0AAT9HHY8-F1
#
_entry.id   AF-A0AAT9HHY8-F1
#
_cell.length_a   1.000
_cell.length_b   1.000
_cell.length_c   1.000
_cell.angle_alpha   90.00
_cell.angle_beta   90.00
_cell.angle_gamma   90.00
#
_symmetry.space_group_name_H-M   'P 1'
#
loop_
_entity.id
_entity.type
_entity.pdbx_description
1 polymer ?
#
loop_
_entity_poly.entity_id
_entity_poly.type
_entity_poly.pdbx_seq_one_letter_code
_entity_poly.pdbx_strand_id
1 'polypeptide(L)'
;MRKPDARRPCSGGHAEASTEIVTTIRREVLTLPAALLGPDNPLPPLRPLDETHRVEDRDKRDPPRDTARQIGYEPLRGLLPVPVRDGYDRHREPRTHDTLVIENDRLRATVLPTLGGRICHRSWTVAAS
;
A
#
# COMPACT_ATOMS: atom_id res chain seq x y z
N MET A 1 -53.77 44.55 26.42
CA MET A 1 -52.42 44.96 26.00
C MET A 1 -51.92 43.93 24.99
N ARG A 2 -52.06 44.14 23.68
CA ARG A 2 -51.12 44.78 22.72
C ARG A 2 -50.16 43.77 22.04
N LYS A 3 -50.69 43.23 20.93
CA LYS A 3 -50.12 42.75 19.65
C LYS A 3 -49.02 41.66 19.54
N PRO A 4 -48.99 40.95 18.38
CA PRO A 4 -48.24 39.72 18.12
C PRO A 4 -46.99 39.95 17.23
N ASP A 5 -46.13 38.93 17.12
CA ASP A 5 -45.19 38.68 16.01
C ASP A 5 -44.47 37.35 16.32
N ALA A 6 -43.88 36.59 15.42
CA ALA A 6 -43.98 36.34 14.00
C ALA A 6 -43.01 35.17 13.79
N ARG A 7 -43.21 34.44 12.69
CA ARG A 7 -42.36 33.34 12.25
C ARG A 7 -40.88 33.71 12.29
N ARG A 8 -40.06 32.85 12.88
CA ARG A 8 -38.71 32.56 12.39
C ARG A 8 -38.45 31.06 12.57
N PRO A 9 -38.50 30.25 11.50
CA PRO A 9 -37.74 29.02 11.52
C PRO A 9 -36.26 29.39 11.60
N CYS A 10 -35.52 28.78 12.52
CA CYS A 10 -34.07 28.87 12.55
C CYS A 10 -33.53 28.27 11.25
N SER A 11 -33.18 29.15 10.32
CA SER A 11 -32.32 28.87 9.19
C SER A 11 -30.95 28.43 9.72
N GLY A 12 -30.54 27.24 9.33
CA GLY A 12 -29.25 26.67 9.70
C GLY A 12 -29.01 25.40 8.91
N GLY A 13 -29.20 25.48 7.59
CA GLY A 13 -28.64 24.50 6.68
C GLY A 13 -27.12 24.56 6.78
N HIS A 14 -26.56 23.70 7.61
CA HIS A 14 -25.38 22.99 7.20
C HIS A 14 -25.91 21.62 6.80
N ALA A 15 -26.26 21.49 5.53
CA ALA A 15 -26.03 20.23 4.86
C ALA A 15 -24.52 20.00 4.97
N GLU A 16 -24.08 19.48 6.12
CA GLU A 16 -22.89 18.68 6.18
C GLU A 16 -23.26 17.50 5.30
N ALA A 17 -22.97 17.66 4.00
CA ALA A 17 -22.92 16.57 3.08
C ALA A 17 -22.03 15.56 3.79
N SER A 18 -22.66 14.56 4.39
CA SER A 18 -22.01 13.30 4.65
C SER A 18 -21.58 12.87 3.27
N THR A 19 -20.39 13.29 2.85
CA THR A 19 -19.79 12.83 1.60
C THR A 19 -19.54 11.37 1.90
N GLU A 20 -20.53 10.56 1.55
CA GLU A 20 -20.39 9.12 1.53
C GLU A 20 -19.26 8.85 0.54
N ILE A 21 -18.08 8.62 1.09
CA ILE A 21 -16.88 8.26 0.34
C ILE A 21 -17.15 6.83 -0.13
N VAL A 22 -17.82 6.71 -1.28
CA VAL A 22 -18.08 5.43 -1.90
C VAL A 22 -16.74 4.90 -2.40
N THR A 23 -16.28 3.81 -1.79
CA THR A 23 -15.06 3.13 -2.23
C THR A 23 -15.46 1.96 -3.11
N THR A 24 -15.05 2.00 -4.37
CA THR A 24 -15.25 0.89 -5.31
C THR A 24 -13.98 0.07 -5.39
N ILE A 25 -14.13 -1.25 -5.32
CA ILE A 25 -13.04 -2.21 -5.49
C ILE A 25 -13.37 -3.09 -6.69
N ARG A 26 -12.46 -3.15 -7.66
CA ARG A 26 -12.62 -4.01 -8.84
C ARG A 26 -11.34 -4.78 -9.15
N ARG A 27 -11.51 -5.96 -9.75
CA ARG A 27 -10.41 -6.74 -10.33
C ARG A 27 -10.14 -6.29 -11.75
N GLU A 28 -8.86 -6.12 -12.07
CA GLU A 28 -8.39 -5.79 -13.40
C GLU A 28 -7.15 -6.61 -13.76
N VAL A 29 -6.82 -6.67 -15.05
CA VAL A 29 -5.56 -7.24 -15.53
C VAL A 29 -4.70 -6.09 -16.04
N LEU A 30 -3.47 -6.00 -15.53
CA LEU A 30 -2.51 -4.98 -15.93
C LEU A 30 -1.32 -5.64 -16.64
N THR A 31 -0.99 -5.15 -17.82
CA THR A 31 0.20 -5.59 -18.56
C THR A 31 1.40 -4.71 -18.20
N LEU A 32 2.45 -5.31 -17.65
CA LEU A 32 3.69 -4.63 -17.28
C LEU A 32 4.90 -5.36 -17.88
N PRO A 33 5.99 -4.66 -18.22
CA PRO A 33 7.26 -5.31 -18.53
C PRO A 33 7.80 -6.03 -17.29
N ALA A 34 7.86 -7.36 -17.34
CA ALA A 34 8.33 -8.20 -16.24
C ALA A 34 9.27 -9.31 -16.73
N ALA A 35 10.32 -9.56 -15.96
CA ALA A 35 11.26 -10.66 -16.16
C ALA A 35 10.64 -11.99 -15.68
N LEU A 36 11.07 -13.11 -16.25
CA LEU A 36 10.68 -14.42 -15.74
C LEU A 36 11.45 -14.67 -14.42
N LEU A 37 10.75 -15.10 -13.37
CA LEU A 37 11.37 -15.37 -12.06
C LEU A 37 12.24 -16.64 -12.04
N GLY A 38 12.05 -17.54 -13.01
CA GLY A 38 12.71 -18.84 -13.04
C GLY A 38 12.21 -19.81 -11.94
N PRO A 39 12.74 -21.04 -11.91
CA PRO A 39 12.49 -21.99 -10.83
C PRO A 39 13.12 -21.52 -9.51
N ASP A 40 12.55 -21.95 -8.38
CA ASP A 40 13.14 -21.75 -7.06
C ASP A 40 14.50 -22.49 -6.97
N ASN A 41 15.47 -21.90 -6.27
CA ASN A 41 16.79 -22.52 -6.09
C ASN A 41 16.66 -23.79 -5.21
N PRO A 42 17.06 -24.98 -5.71
CA PRO A 42 16.95 -26.23 -4.94
C PRO A 42 17.97 -26.32 -3.80
N LEU A 43 19.00 -25.47 -3.80
CA LEU A 43 20.02 -25.44 -2.75
C LEU A 43 19.54 -24.56 -1.59
N PRO A 44 19.70 -25.01 -0.34
CA PRO A 44 19.44 -24.15 0.81
C PRO A 44 20.40 -22.96 0.76
N PRO A 45 19.95 -21.74 1.13
CA PRO A 45 20.83 -20.58 1.25
C PRO A 45 21.86 -20.80 2.37
N LEU A 46 23.02 -21.35 2.01
CA LEU A 46 24.11 -21.66 2.95
C LEU A 46 24.84 -20.40 3.44
N ARG A 47 24.71 -19.29 2.70
CA ARG A 47 25.22 -17.97 3.09
C ARG A 47 24.06 -16.99 3.26
N PRO A 48 24.06 -16.17 4.33
CA PRO A 48 23.14 -15.04 4.42
C PRO A 48 23.29 -14.15 3.19
N LEU A 49 22.18 -13.62 2.66
CA LEU A 49 22.28 -12.53 1.69
C LEU A 49 22.91 -11.33 2.41
N ASP A 50 24.01 -10.80 1.87
CA ASP A 50 24.84 -9.77 2.49
C ASP A 50 24.11 -8.44 2.76
N GLU A 51 22.86 -8.30 2.30
CA GLU A 51 22.10 -7.05 2.28
C GLU A 51 20.86 -7.07 3.19
N THR A 52 20.99 -7.57 4.41
CA THR A 52 19.96 -7.26 5.41
C THR A 52 20.19 -5.81 5.86
N HIS A 53 19.27 -4.92 5.50
CA HIS A 53 19.32 -3.51 5.89
C HIS A 53 19.44 -3.42 7.42
N ARG A 54 20.54 -2.83 7.91
CA ARG A 54 20.71 -2.55 9.33
C ARG A 54 20.01 -1.24 9.67
N VAL A 55 19.25 -1.25 10.76
CA VAL A 55 18.62 -0.04 11.29
C VAL A 55 19.64 0.68 12.16
N GLU A 56 20.04 1.88 11.75
CA GLU A 56 21.03 2.68 12.48
C GLU A 56 20.43 3.24 13.78
N ASP A 57 21.26 3.56 14.77
CA ASP A 57 20.78 4.07 16.06
C ASP A 57 20.04 5.42 15.93
N ARG A 58 20.27 6.14 14.83
CA ARG A 58 19.50 7.34 14.47
C ARG A 58 18.04 7.03 14.15
N ASP A 59 17.78 5.89 13.50
CA ASP A 59 16.44 5.46 13.07
C ASP A 59 15.60 4.92 14.25
N LYS A 60 16.23 4.71 15.40
CA LYS A 60 15.63 4.24 16.65
C LYS A 60 15.14 5.36 17.56
N ARG A 61 15.31 6.63 17.20
CA ARG A 61 15.10 7.74 18.14
C ARG A 61 13.65 7.97 18.59
N ASP A 62 12.65 7.69 17.75
CA ASP A 62 11.23 7.81 18.14
C ASP A 62 10.28 6.86 17.35
N PRO A 63 10.55 5.54 17.25
CA PRO A 63 9.57 4.62 16.69
C PRO A 63 8.38 4.42 17.65
N PRO A 64 7.15 4.22 17.13
CA PRO A 64 6.03 3.71 17.92
C PRO A 64 6.41 2.44 18.69
N ARG A 65 5.82 2.20 19.87
CA ARG A 65 6.25 1.09 20.77
C ARG A 65 6.37 -0.27 20.09
N ASP A 66 5.44 -0.60 19.20
CA ASP A 66 5.46 -1.87 18.46
C ASP A 66 6.63 -1.95 17.47
N THR A 67 6.93 -0.85 16.80
CA THR A 67 8.08 -0.70 15.91
C THR A 67 9.40 -0.74 16.68
N ALA A 68 9.47 -0.09 17.84
CA ALA A 68 10.64 -0.12 18.73
C ALA A 68 10.97 -1.55 19.18
N ARG A 69 9.94 -2.32 19.56
CA ARG A 69 10.05 -3.74 19.92
C ARG A 69 10.60 -4.56 18.76
N GLN A 70 10.13 -4.29 17.53
CA GLN A 70 10.55 -5.03 16.34
C GLN A 70 12.00 -4.73 15.94
N ILE A 71 12.43 -3.47 15.97
CA ILE A 71 13.79 -3.03 15.66
C ILE A 71 14.81 -3.59 16.66
N GLY A 72 14.39 -3.82 17.91
CA GLY A 72 15.24 -4.41 18.94
C GLY A 72 15.54 -5.90 18.74
N TYR A 73 14.83 -6.60 17.84
CA TYR A 73 15.18 -7.98 17.50
C TYR A 73 16.43 -8.04 16.61
N GLU A 74 17.10 -9.18 16.65
CA GLU A 74 18.28 -9.40 15.82
C GLU A 74 17.93 -9.30 14.32
N PRO A 75 18.82 -8.72 13.47
CA PRO A 75 18.63 -8.72 12.03
C PRO A 75 18.34 -10.13 11.49
N LEU A 76 17.45 -10.18 10.50
CA LEU A 76 17.11 -11.43 9.84
C LEU A 76 18.38 -12.09 9.28
N ARG A 77 18.71 -13.29 9.75
CA ARG A 77 19.92 -14.02 9.33
C ARG A 77 19.75 -14.81 8.03
N GLY A 78 18.53 -14.92 7.51
CA GLY A 78 18.22 -15.64 6.28
C GLY A 78 16.73 -15.82 6.04
N LEU A 79 16.36 -16.31 4.86
CA LEU A 79 14.97 -16.50 4.42
C LEU A 79 14.40 -17.88 4.73
N LEU A 80 15.16 -18.74 5.43
CA LEU A 80 14.72 -20.11 5.76
C LEU A 80 13.37 -20.07 6.52
N PRO A 81 12.42 -20.97 6.19
CA PRO A 81 12.54 -22.13 5.30
C PRO A 81 12.25 -21.86 3.81
N VAL A 82 12.09 -20.60 3.39
CA VAL A 82 11.71 -20.26 2.02
C VAL A 82 12.93 -20.38 1.08
N PRO A 83 12.79 -21.04 -0.10
CA PRO A 83 13.84 -21.08 -1.12
C PRO A 83 14.19 -19.68 -1.66
N VAL A 84 15.44 -19.50 -2.03
CA VAL A 84 15.88 -18.26 -2.71
C VAL A 84 15.47 -18.31 -4.17
N ARG A 85 14.99 -17.17 -4.69
CA ARG A 85 14.68 -16.97 -6.11
C ARG A 85 15.77 -16.14 -6.77
N ASP A 86 16.80 -16.81 -7.27
CA ASP A 86 17.93 -16.21 -7.99
C ASP A 86 17.97 -16.60 -9.49
N GLY A 87 17.05 -17.45 -9.95
CA GLY A 87 16.91 -17.87 -11.35
C GLY A 87 16.21 -16.87 -12.27
N TYR A 88 16.03 -15.62 -11.84
CA TYR A 88 15.32 -14.62 -12.65
C TYR A 88 16.19 -14.11 -13.79
N ASP A 89 15.60 -13.99 -14.98
CA ASP A 89 16.30 -13.39 -16.11
C ASP A 89 16.29 -11.85 -16.03
N ARG A 90 17.00 -11.21 -16.97
CA ARG A 90 16.99 -9.74 -17.12
C ARG A 90 16.16 -9.28 -18.33
N HIS A 91 15.46 -10.21 -18.99
CA HIS A 91 14.71 -9.95 -20.21
C HIS A 91 13.26 -9.61 -19.86
N ARG A 92 12.94 -8.32 -19.92
CA ARG A 92 11.58 -7.84 -19.63
C ARG A 92 10.71 -7.99 -20.87
N GLU A 93 9.65 -8.78 -20.74
CA GLU A 93 8.60 -8.91 -21.75
C GLU A 93 7.26 -8.42 -21.18
N PRO A 94 6.33 -7.94 -22.02
CA PRO A 94 4.98 -7.63 -21.57
C PRO A 94 4.32 -8.87 -20.95
N ARG A 95 3.97 -8.80 -19.66
CA ARG A 95 3.28 -9.88 -18.94
C ARG A 95 2.05 -9.32 -18.22
N THR A 96 1.01 -10.14 -18.16
CA THR A 96 -0.24 -9.81 -17.49
C THR A 96 -0.17 -10.15 -16.00
N HIS A 97 -0.70 -9.26 -15.17
CA HIS A 97 -0.80 -9.45 -13.73
C HIS A 97 -2.22 -9.13 -13.27
N ASP A 98 -2.76 -9.99 -12.41
CA ASP A 98 -3.99 -9.69 -11.69
C ASP A 98 -3.78 -8.50 -10.75
N THR A 99 -4.70 -7.56 -10.80
CA THR A 99 -4.66 -6.32 -10.01
C THR A 99 -5.99 -6.08 -9.31
N LEU A 100 -5.91 -5.36 -8.19
CA LEU A 100 -7.05 -4.77 -7.53
C LEU A 100 -6.95 -3.26 -7.67
N VAL A 101 -7.99 -2.65 -8.22
CA VAL A 101 -8.12 -1.20 -8.27
C VAL A 101 -9.11 -0.77 -7.22
N ILE A 102 -8.60 0.05 -6.31
CA ILE A 102 -9.34 0.69 -5.23
C ILE A 102 -9.48 2.15 -5.61
N GLU A 103 -10.71 2.60 -5.80
CA GLU A 103 -11.02 3.94 -6.28
C GLU A 103 -12.08 4.59 -5.38
N ASN A 104 -11.85 5.86 -5.12
CA ASN A 104 -12.79 6.78 -4.49
C ASN A 104 -12.62 8.16 -5.13
N ASP A 105 -13.56 9.07 -4.87
CA ASP A 105 -13.56 10.49 -5.26
C ASP A 105 -12.23 11.22 -5.06
N ARG A 106 -11.38 10.77 -4.11
CA ARG A 106 -10.09 11.42 -3.81
C ARG A 106 -8.86 10.71 -4.38
N LEU A 107 -8.95 9.40 -4.59
CA LEU A 107 -7.77 8.60 -4.96
C LEU A 107 -8.13 7.38 -5.78
N ARG A 108 -7.17 6.96 -6.60
CA ARG A 108 -7.16 5.67 -7.25
C ARG A 108 -5.82 4.99 -7.01
N ALA A 109 -5.86 3.75 -6.50
CA ALA A 109 -4.70 2.92 -6.25
C ALA A 109 -4.82 1.58 -6.97
N THR A 110 -3.77 1.20 -7.69
CA THR A 110 -3.66 -0.13 -8.32
C THR A 110 -2.69 -0.98 -7.50
N VAL A 111 -3.23 -2.04 -6.92
CA VAL A 111 -2.51 -3.01 -6.09
C VAL A 111 -2.24 -4.26 -6.91
N LEU A 112 -1.03 -4.82 -6.77
CA LEU A 112 -0.58 -6.07 -7.37
C LEU A 112 -0.51 -7.16 -6.27
N PRO A 113 -1.58 -7.96 -6.06
CA PRO A 113 -1.62 -8.94 -4.97
C PRO A 113 -0.55 -10.03 -5.13
N THR A 114 -0.32 -10.47 -6.37
CA THR A 114 0.64 -11.54 -6.70
C THR A 114 2.11 -11.10 -6.56
N LEU A 115 2.38 -9.79 -6.46
CA LEU A 115 3.72 -9.23 -6.30
C LEU A 115 3.92 -8.62 -4.89
N GLY A 116 3.39 -9.31 -3.88
CA GLY A 116 3.54 -8.93 -2.47
C GLY A 116 2.64 -7.75 -2.06
N GLY A 117 1.52 -7.54 -2.74
CA GLY A 117 0.57 -6.47 -2.41
C GLY A 117 1.08 -5.06 -2.70
N ARG A 118 2.05 -4.91 -3.59
CA ARG A 118 2.66 -3.60 -3.90
C ARG A 118 1.71 -2.71 -4.69
N ILE A 119 1.82 -1.40 -4.45
CA ILE A 119 1.10 -0.37 -5.21
C ILE A 119 1.98 0.08 -6.38
N CYS A 120 1.51 -0.12 -7.61
CA CYS A 120 2.27 0.26 -8.82
C CYS A 120 1.85 1.61 -9.40
N HIS A 121 0.57 1.96 -9.26
CA HIS A 121 0.03 3.21 -9.73
C HIS A 121 -0.79 3.84 -8.61
N ARG A 122 -0.55 5.12 -8.40
CA ARG A 122 -1.37 5.97 -7.53
C ARG A 122 -1.66 7.25 -8.29
N SER A 123 -2.91 7.65 -8.29
CA SER A 123 -3.32 8.99 -8.64
C SER A 123 -4.16 9.54 -7.51
N TRP A 124 -3.91 10.80 -7.16
CA TRP A 124 -4.72 11.53 -6.20
C TRP A 124 -5.24 12.77 -6.90
N THR A 125 -6.51 13.09 -6.66
CA THR A 125 -7.07 14.37 -7.08
C THR A 125 -6.71 15.37 -5.99
N VAL A 126 -5.79 16.30 -6.27
CA VAL A 126 -5.61 17.47 -5.39
C VAL A 126 -6.85 18.32 -5.59
N ALA A 127 -7.71 18.40 -4.58
CA ALA A 127 -8.74 19.44 -4.56
C ALA A 127 -8.01 20.79 -4.56
N ALA A 128 -8.09 21.52 -5.67
CA ALA A 128 -7.61 22.89 -5.73
C ALA A 128 -8.39 23.68 -4.66
N SER A 129 -7.65 24.22 -3.69
CA SER A 129 -8.18 25.07 -2.64
C SER A 129 -8.08 26.53 -3.01
#